data_AF-A0A2E5NUB2-F1
#
_entry.id   AF-A0A2E5NUB2-F1
#
_cell.length_a   1.000
_cell.length_b   1.000
_cell.length_c   1.000
_cell.angle_alpha   90.00
_cell.angle_beta   90.00
_cell.angle_gamma   90.00
#
_symmetry.space_group_name_H-M   'P 1'
#
loop_
_entity.id
_entity.type
_entity.pdbx_description
1 polymer ?
#
loop_
_entity_poly.entity_id
_entity_poly.type
_entity_poly.pdbx_seq_one_letter_code
_entity_poly.pdbx_strand_id
1 'polypeptide(L)'
;MTDYSAAWPAPDAAKLAAQFAEWTAGETLVGRMLSNLKTGRLPDLLSDAADGPHSDAVATVSAHWQGWEQGTVVPLVVAEGLRDDGLEALLADLASSAAGADG
;
A
#
# COMPACT_ATOMS: atom_id res chain seq x y z
N MET A 1 30.46 -14.63 15.17
CA MET A 1 29.04 -14.30 15.39
C MET A 1 28.58 -13.65 14.11
N THR A 2 28.01 -14.44 13.20
CA THR A 2 27.64 -13.96 11.87
C THR A 2 26.43 -13.05 12.01
N ASP A 3 26.58 -11.80 11.60
CA ASP A 3 25.48 -10.86 11.44
C ASP A 3 24.58 -11.42 10.32
N TYR A 4 23.53 -12.14 10.70
CA TYR A 4 22.46 -12.54 9.79
C TYR A 4 21.39 -11.46 9.77
N SER A 5 21.80 -10.19 9.60
CA SER A 5 20.87 -9.17 9.16
C SER A 5 20.55 -9.43 7.68
N ALA A 6 19.74 -10.46 7.42
CA ALA A 6 19.01 -10.55 6.19
C ALA A 6 18.00 -9.40 6.25
N ALA A 7 18.45 -8.20 5.86
CA ALA A 7 17.59 -7.06 5.68
C ALA A 7 16.47 -7.50 4.76
N TRP A 8 15.24 -7.54 5.28
CA TRP A 8 14.08 -7.79 4.45
C TRP A 8 14.06 -6.76 3.33
N PRO A 9 13.70 -7.14 2.09
CA PRO A 9 13.60 -6.17 1.01
C PRO A 9 12.66 -5.04 1.45
N ALA A 10 13.08 -3.81 1.15
CA ALA A 10 12.26 -2.63 1.35
C ALA A 10 10.91 -2.80 0.65
N PRO A 11 9.85 -2.17 1.16
CA PRO A 11 8.55 -2.22 0.52
C PRO A 11 8.66 -1.50 -0.84
N ASP A 12 7.99 -2.07 -1.84
CA ASP A 12 8.07 -1.62 -3.23
C ASP A 12 6.70 -1.09 -3.66
N ALA A 13 6.58 0.24 -3.69
CA ALA A 13 5.35 0.92 -4.05
C ALA A 13 4.89 0.60 -5.48
N ALA A 14 5.82 0.41 -6.43
CA ALA A 14 5.48 0.04 -7.80
C ALA A 14 4.89 -1.37 -7.88
N LYS A 15 5.46 -2.31 -7.12
CA LYS A 15 4.93 -3.67 -7.02
C LYS A 15 3.54 -3.71 -6.40
N LEU A 16 3.30 -2.90 -5.36
CA LEU A 16 1.98 -2.79 -4.75
C LEU A 16 0.96 -2.16 -5.72
N ALA A 17 1.35 -1.14 -6.49
CA ALA A 17 0.50 -0.52 -7.50
C ALA A 17 0.06 -1.56 -8.55
N ALA A 18 1.01 -2.38 -9.04
CA ALA A 18 0.70 -3.45 -10.00
C ALA A 18 -0.30 -4.47 -9.43
N GLN A 19 -0.12 -4.91 -8.19
CA GLN A 19 -1.03 -5.86 -7.53
C GLN A 19 -2.42 -5.27 -7.29
N PHE A 20 -2.51 -3.97 -7.05
CA PHE A 20 -3.78 -3.27 -6.93
C PHE A 20 -4.47 -3.15 -8.31
N ALA A 21 -3.71 -2.85 -9.37
CA ALA A 21 -4.21 -2.78 -10.74
C ALA A 21 -4.76 -4.12 -11.25
N GLU A 22 -4.14 -5.26 -10.89
CA GLU A 22 -4.69 -6.59 -11.18
C GLU A 22 -6.12 -6.75 -10.63
N TRP A 23 -6.41 -6.17 -9.46
CA TRP A 23 -7.75 -6.24 -8.88
C TRP A 23 -8.73 -5.29 -9.56
N THR A 24 -8.32 -4.05 -9.85
CA THR A 24 -9.18 -3.09 -10.54
C THR A 24 -9.53 -3.56 -11.96
N ALA A 25 -8.65 -4.34 -12.61
CA ALA A 25 -8.90 -5.03 -13.87
C ALA A 25 -9.76 -6.31 -13.76
N GLY A 26 -10.07 -6.77 -12.54
CA GLY A 26 -10.86 -7.99 -12.29
C GLY A 26 -10.07 -9.29 -12.42
N GLU A 27 -8.74 -9.24 -12.43
CA GLU A 27 -7.84 -10.39 -12.61
C GLU A 27 -7.56 -11.14 -11.30
N THR A 28 -7.81 -10.50 -10.15
CA THR A 28 -7.63 -11.11 -8.83
C THR A 28 -8.79 -10.81 -7.87
N LEU A 29 -8.89 -11.61 -6.80
CA LEU A 29 -9.93 -11.46 -5.79
C LEU A 29 -9.54 -10.40 -4.75
N VAL A 30 -10.53 -9.70 -4.19
CA VAL A 30 -10.35 -8.70 -3.10
C VAL A 30 -9.48 -9.24 -1.97
N GLY A 31 -9.77 -10.44 -1.46
CA GLY A 31 -9.00 -11.01 -0.35
C GLY A 31 -7.54 -11.29 -0.70
N ARG A 32 -7.25 -11.64 -1.96
CA ARG A 32 -5.88 -11.85 -2.44
C ARG A 32 -5.16 -10.52 -2.60
N MET A 33 -5.83 -9.52 -3.17
CA MET A 33 -5.30 -8.15 -3.27
C MET A 33 -4.94 -7.57 -1.89
N LEU A 34 -5.85 -7.65 -0.91
CA LEU A 34 -5.56 -7.13 0.44
C LEU A 34 -4.41 -7.89 1.12
N SER A 35 -4.33 -9.21 0.93
CA SER A 35 -3.22 -10.03 1.44
C SER A 35 -1.88 -9.64 0.79
N ASN A 36 -1.90 -9.36 -0.51
CA ASN A 36 -0.74 -8.89 -1.26
C ASN A 36 -0.28 -7.51 -0.75
N LEU A 37 -1.19 -6.55 -0.56
CA LEU A 37 -0.88 -5.24 0.03
C LEU A 37 -0.28 -5.38 1.44
N LYS A 38 -0.85 -6.26 2.28
CA LYS A 38 -0.36 -6.51 3.64
C LYS A 38 1.05 -7.08 3.65
N THR A 39 1.27 -8.12 2.85
CA THR A 39 2.56 -8.82 2.80
C THR A 39 3.63 -8.04 2.04
N GLY A 40 3.24 -7.17 1.10
CA GLY A 40 4.10 -6.17 0.49
C GLY A 40 4.32 -4.93 1.37
N ARG A 41 3.81 -4.95 2.60
CA ARG A 41 4.03 -3.96 3.67
C ARG A 41 3.54 -2.55 3.34
N LEU A 42 2.33 -2.44 2.76
CA LEU A 42 1.63 -1.16 2.61
C LEU A 42 1.63 -0.29 3.88
N PRO A 43 1.43 -0.83 5.11
CA PRO A 43 1.44 -0.01 6.31
C PRO A 43 2.75 0.75 6.55
N ASP A 44 3.88 0.14 6.19
CA ASP A 44 5.19 0.76 6.33
C ASP A 44 5.33 1.95 5.37
N LEU A 45 4.91 1.79 4.11
CA LEU A 45 4.92 2.89 3.13
C LEU A 45 4.02 4.05 3.55
N LEU A 46 2.84 3.76 4.12
CA LEU A 46 1.95 4.79 4.63
C LEU A 46 2.58 5.51 5.83
N SER A 47 3.22 4.78 6.74
CA SER A 47 3.93 5.38 7.87
C SER A 47 5.07 6.30 7.42
N ASP A 48 5.86 5.87 6.45
CA ASP A 48 7.00 6.65 5.94
C ASP A 48 6.55 7.92 5.18
N ALA A 49 5.36 7.89 4.57
CA ALA A 49 4.79 9.00 3.81
C ALA A 49 3.91 9.95 4.63
N ALA A 50 3.64 9.65 5.91
CA ALA A 50 2.64 10.34 6.73
C ALA A 50 2.88 11.84 6.91
N ASP A 51 4.14 12.27 7.00
CA ASP A 51 4.53 13.68 7.16
C ASP A 51 4.96 14.33 5.82
N GLY A 52 4.70 13.65 4.71
CA GLY A 52 5.12 14.05 3.37
C GLY A 52 4.09 14.89 2.61
N PRO A 53 4.36 15.19 1.33
CA PRO A 53 3.45 15.96 0.46
C PRO A 53 2.10 15.28 0.19
N HIS A 54 1.98 13.98 0.52
CA HIS A 54 0.76 13.19 0.35
C HIS A 54 0.04 12.89 1.67
N SER A 55 0.34 13.62 2.74
CA SER A 55 -0.17 13.34 4.10
C SER A 55 -1.70 13.18 4.19
N ASP A 56 -2.47 14.00 3.48
CA ASP A 56 -3.94 13.91 3.47
C ASP A 56 -4.44 12.60 2.82
N ALA A 57 -3.84 12.20 1.69
CA ALA A 57 -4.16 10.95 1.01
C ALA A 57 -3.74 9.74 1.86
N VAL A 58 -2.54 9.80 2.46
CA VAL A 58 -2.04 8.78 3.38
C VAL A 58 -2.97 8.61 4.58
N ALA A 59 -3.45 9.70 5.19
CA ALA A 59 -4.38 9.63 6.32
C ALA A 59 -5.70 8.95 5.93
N THR A 60 -6.24 9.29 4.76
CA THR A 60 -7.50 8.73 4.25
C THR A 60 -7.36 7.23 3.94
N VAL A 61 -6.33 6.85 3.20
CA VAL A 61 -6.02 5.44 2.90
C VAL A 61 -5.75 4.63 4.18
N SER A 62 -5.03 5.23 5.14
CA SER A 62 -4.75 4.60 6.43
C SER A 62 -6.01 4.31 7.23
N ALA A 63 -7.03 5.17 7.16
CA ALA A 63 -8.29 4.95 7.85
C ALA A 63 -9.02 3.68 7.34
N HIS A 64 -9.08 3.50 6.02
CA HIS A 64 -9.63 2.26 5.42
C HIS A 64 -8.86 1.03 5.84
N TRP A 65 -7.54 1.12 5.81
CA TRP A 65 -6.66 0.03 6.22
C TRP A 65 -6.88 -0.37 7.68
N GLN A 66 -6.96 0.59 8.59
CA GLN A 66 -7.19 0.35 10.01
C GLN A 66 -8.57 -0.28 10.28
N GLY A 67 -9.62 0.16 9.56
CA GLY A 67 -10.94 -0.45 9.65
C GLY A 67 -10.94 -1.94 9.26
N TRP A 68 -10.13 -2.30 8.25
CA TRP A 68 -9.93 -3.69 7.86
C TRP A 68 -9.18 -4.50 8.93
N GLU A 69 -8.04 -4.01 9.40
CA GLU A 69 -7.20 -4.71 10.38
C GLU A 69 -7.92 -4.94 11.72
N GLN A 70 -8.82 -4.03 12.10
CA GLN A 70 -9.66 -4.16 13.29
C GLN A 70 -10.88 -5.09 13.09
N GLY A 71 -11.12 -5.54 11.86
CA GLY A 71 -12.28 -6.36 11.52
C GLY A 71 -13.62 -5.62 11.61
N THR A 72 -13.61 -4.28 11.59
CA THR A 72 -14.81 -3.43 11.70
C THR A 72 -15.42 -3.11 10.34
N VAL A 73 -14.64 -3.25 9.26
CA VAL A 73 -15.07 -3.02 7.88
C VAL A 73 -14.80 -4.28 7.04
N VAL A 74 -15.79 -4.68 6.23
CA VAL A 74 -15.69 -5.87 5.37
C VAL A 74 -14.72 -5.65 4.20
N PRO A 75 -14.04 -6.71 3.71
CA PRO A 75 -12.99 -6.59 2.69
C PRO A 75 -13.36 -5.83 1.42
N LEU A 76 -14.59 -6.03 0.89
CA LEU A 76 -15.01 -5.35 -0.34
C LEU A 76 -15.13 -3.83 -0.14
N VAL A 77 -15.74 -3.40 0.97
CA VAL A 77 -15.91 -1.97 1.29
C VAL A 77 -14.54 -1.30 1.49
N VAL A 78 -13.59 -2.00 2.12
CA VAL A 78 -12.21 -1.53 2.25
C VAL A 78 -11.59 -1.35 0.87
N ALA A 79 -11.68 -2.36 0.00
CA ALA A 79 -11.08 -2.31 -1.34
C ALA A 79 -11.66 -1.18 -2.20
N GLU A 80 -12.98 -1.00 -2.17
CA GLU A 80 -13.66 0.10 -2.85
C GLU A 80 -13.21 1.45 -2.30
N GLY A 81 -13.16 1.62 -0.97
CA GLY A 81 -12.64 2.84 -0.33
C GLY A 81 -11.20 3.16 -0.71
N LEU A 82 -10.31 2.17 -0.72
CA LEU A 82 -8.92 2.33 -1.16
C LEU A 82 -8.84 2.80 -2.62
N ARG A 83 -9.71 2.30 -3.50
CA ARG A 83 -9.75 2.73 -4.91
C ARG A 83 -10.25 4.16 -5.02
N ASP A 84 -11.39 4.42 -4.40
CA ASP A 84 -12.12 5.67 -4.54
C ASP A 84 -11.33 6.85 -3.91
N ASP A 85 -10.55 6.58 -2.86
CA ASP A 85 -9.65 7.55 -2.22
C ASP A 85 -8.22 7.53 -2.79
N GLY A 86 -8.01 6.88 -3.93
CA GLY A 86 -6.84 7.10 -4.78
C GLY A 86 -5.56 6.36 -4.37
N LEU A 87 -5.65 5.16 -3.75
CA LEU A 87 -4.47 4.35 -3.43
C LEU A 87 -3.55 4.11 -4.65
N GLU A 88 -4.12 3.91 -5.84
CA GLU A 88 -3.34 3.69 -7.06
C GLU A 88 -2.44 4.88 -7.41
N ALA A 89 -3.00 6.10 -7.35
CA ALA A 89 -2.26 7.33 -7.60
C ALA A 89 -1.19 7.54 -6.52
N LEU A 90 -1.53 7.35 -5.24
CA LEU A 90 -0.59 7.45 -4.13
C LEU A 90 0.61 6.52 -4.31
N LEU A 91 0.37 5.24 -4.66
CA LEU A 91 1.45 4.27 -4.86
C LEU A 91 2.34 4.63 -6.06
N ALA A 92 1.75 5.16 -7.15
CA ALA A 92 2.51 5.63 -8.30
C ALA A 92 3.43 6.82 -7.95
N ASP A 93 2.92 7.79 -7.19
CA ASP A 93 3.70 8.97 -6.76
C ASP A 93 4.83 8.59 -5.79
N LEU A 94 4.57 7.65 -4.87
CA LEU A 94 5.59 7.11 -3.98
C LEU A 94 6.67 6.32 -4.75
N ALA A 95 6.29 5.55 -5.76
CA ALA A 95 7.23 4.85 -6.63
C ALA A 95 8.12 5.82 -7.42
N SER A 96 7.55 6.90 -7.94
CA SER A 96 8.31 7.96 -8.63
C SER A 96 9.27 8.69 -7.69
N SER A 97 8.87 8.89 -6.43
CA SER A 97 9.70 9.57 -5.43
C SER A 97 10.90 8.70 -5.01
N ALA A 98 10.72 7.38 -4.92
CA ALA A 98 11.82 6.45 -4.64
C ALA A 98 12.85 6.43 -5.79
N ALA A 99 12.40 6.41 -7.05
CA ALA A 99 13.29 6.41 -8.21
C ALA A 99 14.13 7.70 -8.37
N GLY A 100 13.66 8.82 -7.82
CA GLY A 100 14.38 10.10 -7.84
C GLY A 100 15.38 10.29 -6.70
N ALA A 101 15.33 9.46 -5.64
CA ALA A 101 16.23 9.55 -4.50
C ALA A 101 17.60 8.88 -4.74
N ASP A 102 17.71 8.07 -5.79
CA ASP A 102 18.94 7.37 -6.20
C ASP A 102 19.77 8.12 -7.29
N GLY A 103 19.44 9.39 -7.56
CA GLY A 103 20.04 10.21 -8.64
C GLY A 103 20.97 11.32 -8.18
#